data_AF-A0A6V7KJ14-F1
#
_entry.id   AF-A0A6V7KJ14-F1
#
_cell.length_a   1.000
_cell.length_b   1.000
_cell.length_c   1.000
_cell.angle_alpha   90.00
_cell.angle_beta   90.00
_cell.angle_gamma   90.00
#
_symmetry.space_group_name_H-M   'P 1'
#
loop_
_entity.id
_entity.type
_entity.pdbx_description
1 polymer ?
#
loop_
_entity_poly.entity_id
_entity_poly.type
_entity_poly.pdbx_seq_one_letter_code
_entity_poly.pdbx_strand_id
1 'polypeptide(L)' 'VETLNNDQLYAISKMGLEGRLKPKWRHSSGQSAAAKVYFTQLTMDHITQLYDKFKLDFEMFDYSPDSYYQYPED' A
#
# COMPACT_ATOMS: atom_id res chain seq x y z
N VAL A 1 3.40 2.58 -3.64
CA VAL A 1 2.28 3.37 -4.21
C VAL A 1 2.19 2.99 -5.66
N GLU A 2 1.09 2.36 -6.04
CA GLU A 2 0.97 1.63 -7.31
C GLU A 2 1.17 2.50 -8.56
N THR A 3 0.84 3.79 -8.50
CA THR A 3 0.93 4.70 -9.67
C THR A 3 1.93 5.84 -9.52
N LEU A 4 2.51 6.07 -8.34
CA LEU A 4 3.27 7.31 -8.03
C LEU A 4 4.39 7.60 -9.03
N ASN A 5 5.13 6.57 -9.47
CA ASN A 5 6.19 6.77 -10.46
C ASN A 5 5.64 7.21 -11.83
N ASN A 6 4.54 6.58 -12.27
CA ASN A 6 3.90 6.92 -13.54
C ASN A 6 3.27 8.31 -13.50
N ASP A 7 2.64 8.67 -12.37
CA ASP A 7 2.02 9.98 -12.15
C ASP A 7 3.07 11.10 -12.14
N GLN A 8 4.22 10.85 -11.49
CA GLN A 8 5.35 11.78 -11.49
C GLN A 8 5.91 12.01 -12.90
N LEU A 9 6.10 10.94 -13.67
CA LEU A 9 6.57 11.04 -15.06
C LEU A 9 5.56 11.78 -15.94
N TYR A 10 4.27 11.47 -15.80
CA TYR A 10 3.21 12.15 -16.53
C TYR A 10 3.18 13.66 -16.23
N ALA A 11 3.23 14.04 -14.96
CA ALA A 11 3.23 15.44 -14.55
C ALA A 11 4.45 16.21 -15.06
N ILE A 12 5.65 15.61 -14.96
CA ILE A 12 6.88 16.21 -15.48
C ILE A 12 6.77 16.44 -16.99
N SER A 13 6.25 15.46 -17.73
CA SER A 13 6.11 15.58 -19.18
C SER A 13 5.05 16.61 -19.57
N LYS A 14 3.91 16.62 -18.87
CA LYS A 14 2.84 17.60 -19.12
C LYS A 14 3.30 19.04 -18.92
N MET A 15 4.29 19.27 -18.06
CA MET A 15 4.88 20.59 -17.76
C MET A 15 6.15 20.91 -18.56
N GLY A 16 6.66 19.98 -19.39
CA GLY A 16 7.91 20.18 -20.15
C GLY A 16 9.17 20.32 -19.27
N LEU A 17 9.21 19.61 -18.14
CA LEU A 17 10.25 19.74 -17.12
C LEU A 17 11.30 18.61 -17.15
N GLU A 18 11.33 17.77 -18.19
CA GLU A 18 12.17 16.56 -18.28
C GLU A 18 13.68 16.85 -18.15
N GLY A 19 14.12 18.03 -18.59
CA GLY A 19 15.51 18.47 -18.48
C GLY A 19 15.86 19.14 -17.14
N ARG A 20 14.88 19.41 -16.28
CA ARG A 20 15.05 20.16 -15.02
C ARG A 20 14.74 19.33 -13.78
N LEU A 21 13.81 18.38 -13.89
CA LEU A 21 13.34 17.55 -12.79
C LEU A 21 13.43 16.08 -13.16
N LYS A 22 13.94 15.28 -12.21
CA LYS A 22 13.93 13.82 -12.28
C LYS A 22 13.45 13.24 -10.96
N PRO A 23 12.50 12.29 -10.95
CA PRO A 23 12.09 11.62 -9.73
C PRO A 23 13.28 10.91 -9.09
N LYS A 24 13.48 11.09 -7.78
CA LYS A 24 14.49 10.37 -7.01
C LYS A 24 13.89 9.85 -5.73
N TRP A 25 13.80 8.53 -5.62
CA TRP A 25 13.45 7.86 -4.38
C TRP A 25 14.62 7.94 -3.41
N ARG A 26 14.44 8.70 -2.31
CA ARG A 26 15.44 8.85 -1.25
C ARG A 26 15.23 7.89 -0.07
N HIS A 27 14.07 7.26 -0.01
CA HIS A 27 13.73 6.28 1.01
C HIS A 27 13.71 4.91 0.35
N SER A 28 14.70 4.07 0.68
CA SER A 28 14.53 2.64 0.57
C SER A 28 13.52 2.27 1.64
N SER A 29 12.26 2.04 1.28
CA SER A 29 11.40 1.22 2.11
C SER A 29 11.93 -0.21 1.99
N GLY A 30 13.07 -0.50 2.62
CA GLY A 30 13.40 -1.87 2.95
C GLY A 30 12.12 -2.42 3.57
N GLN A 31 11.54 -3.44 2.94
CA GLN A 31 10.21 -3.95 3.25
C GLN A 31 10.17 -4.18 4.75
N SER A 32 9.70 -3.20 5.52
CA SER A 32 9.55 -3.40 6.93
C SER A 32 8.35 -4.32 6.96
N ALA A 33 8.57 -5.55 7.40
CA ALA A 33 7.50 -6.48 7.68
C ALA A 33 6.62 -5.96 8.84
N ALA A 34 6.62 -4.65 9.13
CA ALA A 34 5.85 -3.99 10.16
C ALA A 34 4.37 -4.35 10.02
N ALA A 35 3.83 -4.37 8.79
CA ALA A 35 2.48 -4.87 8.56
C ALA A 35 2.31 -6.29 9.12
N LYS A 36 3.14 -7.25 8.69
CA LYS A 36 3.13 -8.62 9.24
C LYS A 36 3.27 -8.64 10.78
N VAL A 37 4.26 -7.94 11.32
CA VAL A 37 4.56 -7.88 12.77
C VAL A 37 3.41 -7.32 13.60
N TYR A 38 2.64 -6.37 13.07
CA TYR A 38 1.49 -5.81 13.77
C TYR A 38 0.24 -6.67 13.58
N PHE A 39 0.02 -7.26 12.39
CA PHE A 39 -1.12 -8.14 12.15
C PHE A 39 -1.04 -9.45 12.96
N THR A 40 0.16 -9.97 13.24
CA THR A 40 0.33 -11.14 14.14
C THR A 40 -0.08 -10.86 15.59
N GLN A 41 -0.22 -9.60 15.99
CA GLN A 41 -0.67 -9.21 17.34
C GLN A 41 -2.20 -9.13 17.45
N LEU A 42 -2.92 -9.29 16.33
CA LEU A 42 -4.37 -9.17 16.27
C LEU A 42 -5.03 -10.55 16.38
N THR A 43 -6.20 -10.58 17.01
CA THR A 43 -7.07 -11.74 16.96
C THR A 43 -7.83 -11.76 15.63
N MET A 44 -8.38 -12.91 15.25
CA MET A 44 -9.25 -13.01 14.07
C MET A 44 -10.47 -12.09 14.14
N ASP A 45 -11.00 -11.86 15.33
CA ASP A 45 -12.10 -10.92 15.55
C ASP A 45 -11.69 -9.48 15.21
N HIS A 46 -10.49 -9.04 15.66
CA HIS A 46 -9.96 -7.73 15.29
C HIS A 46 -9.73 -7.58 13.79
N ILE A 47 -9.25 -8.62 13.11
CA ILE A 47 -9.03 -8.60 11.65
C ILE A 47 -10.37 -8.50 10.91
N THR A 48 -11.39 -9.22 11.36
CA THR A 48 -12.74 -9.14 10.80
C THR A 48 -13.33 -7.73 10.98
N GLN A 49 -13.20 -7.14 12.17
CA GLN A 49 -13.64 -5.76 12.42
C GLN A 49 -12.88 -4.73 11.58
N LEU A 50 -11.58 -4.93 11.35
CA LEU A 50 -10.78 -4.08 10.46
C LEU A 50 -11.25 -4.20 9.02
N TYR A 51 -11.53 -5.41 8.54
CA TYR A 51 -12.09 -5.62 7.23
C TYR A 51 -13.44 -4.91 7.08
N ASP A 52 -14.36 -5.10 8.02
CA ASP A 52 -15.68 -4.45 7.97
C ASP A 52 -15.57 -2.93 7.93
N LYS A 53 -14.60 -2.35 8.67
CA LYS A 53 -14.32 -0.92 8.66
C LYS A 53 -13.82 -0.41 7.30
N PHE A 54 -12.99 -1.20 6.61
CA PHE A 54 -12.33 -0.80 5.36
C PHE A 54 -12.91 -1.47 4.11
N LYS A 55 -14.06 -2.14 4.23
CA LYS A 55 -14.66 -2.94 3.15
C LYS A 55 -14.83 -2.15 1.84
N LEU A 56 -15.29 -0.90 1.94
CA LEU A 56 -15.48 -0.04 0.77
C LEU A 56 -14.14 0.29 0.09
N ASP A 57 -13.06 0.45 0.84
CA ASP A 57 -11.74 0.68 0.27
C ASP A 57 -11.23 -0.58 -0.44
N PHE A 58 -11.45 -1.77 0.14
CA PHE A 58 -11.10 -3.04 -0.51
C PHE A 58 -11.85 -3.21 -1.84
N GLU A 59 -13.15 -2.91 -1.88
CA GLU A 59 -13.94 -2.94 -3.11
C GLU A 59 -13.46 -1.89 -4.13
N MET A 60 -13.17 -0.66 -3.68
CA MET A 60 -12.74 0.44 -4.54
C MET A 60 -11.39 0.20 -5.20
N PHE A 61 -10.48 -0.51 -4.52
CA PHE A 61 -9.13 -0.79 -4.99
C PHE A 61 -8.92 -2.25 -5.46
N ASP A 62 -9.99 -3.06 -5.49
CA ASP A 62 -9.94 -4.49 -5.88
C ASP A 62 -8.94 -5.31 -5.03
N TYR A 63 -8.87 -5.02 -3.73
CA TYR A 63 -8.04 -5.77 -2.78
C TYR A 63 -8.81 -6.96 -2.21
N SER A 64 -8.11 -8.08 -1.99
CA SER A 64 -8.65 -9.24 -1.28
C SER A 64 -8.24 -9.23 0.21
N PRO A 65 -9.18 -9.50 1.13
CA PRO A 65 -8.87 -9.65 2.56
C PRO A 65 -8.14 -10.97 2.90
N ASP A 66 -8.10 -11.93 1.97
CA ASP A 66 -7.61 -13.30 2.23
C ASP A 66 -6.16 -13.31 2.74
N SER A 67 -5.32 -12.41 2.24
CA SER A 67 -3.92 -12.29 2.66
C SER A 67 -3.75 -11.85 4.12
N TYR A 68 -4.76 -11.20 4.70
CA TYR A 68 -4.71 -10.70 6.08
C TYR A 68 -5.24 -11.72 7.08
N TYR A 69 -6.17 -12.59 6.69
CA TYR A 69 -6.68 -13.67 7.53
C TYR A 69 -5.65 -14.76 7.84
N GLN A 70 -4.55 -14.82 7.08
CA GLN A 70 -3.48 -15.80 7.25
C GLN A 70 -2.46 -15.40 8.33
N TYR A 71 -2.44 -14.14 8.78
CA TYR A 71 -1.44 -13.66 9.74
C TYR A 71 -1.55 -14.24 11.17
N PRO A 72 -2.75 -14.53 11.73
CA PRO A 72 -2.84 -15.08 13.09
C PRO A 72 -2.48 -16.56 13.22
N GLU A 73 -2.34 -17.28 12.10
CA GLU A 73 -2.03 -18.72 12.09
C GLU A 73 -0.54 -19.04 11.86
N ASP A 74 0.28 -18.02 11.59
CA ASP A 74 1.75 -18.07 11.40
C ASP A 74 2.52 -17.83 12.72
#